data_AF-A0A8T6TQ69-F1
#
_entry.id   AF-A0A8T6TQ69-F1
#
_cell.length_a   1.000
_cell.length_b   1.000
_cell.length_c   1.000
_cell.angle_alpha   90.00
_cell.angle_beta   90.00
_cell.angle_gamma   90.00
#
_symmetry.space_group_name_H-M   'P 1'
#
loop_
_entity.id
_entity.type
_entity.pdbx_description
1 polymer ?
#
loop_
_entity_poly.entity_id
_entity_poly.type
_entity_poly.pdbx_seq_one_letter_code
_entity_poly.pdbx_strand_id
1 'polypeptide(L)'
;MSLSADLPDGVHSETYGIMCATLLGAAHTLNSEFPEGEVERIIVEAGRYRVMVMGLDGDTLLSLIVPRNMDLSSLLVYIQKIRKQG
;
A
#
# COMPACT_ATOMS: atom_id res chain seq x y z
N MET A 1 16.43 1.31 7.58
CA MET A 1 15.00 1.37 7.24
C MET A 1 14.45 2.68 7.76
N SER A 2 14.11 3.62 6.88
CA SER A 2 13.46 4.88 7.26
C SER A 2 11.95 4.70 7.16
N LEU A 3 11.22 5.06 8.21
CA LEU A 3 9.77 5.06 8.23
C LEU A 3 9.28 6.50 8.42
N SER A 4 8.41 6.96 7.52
CA SER A 4 7.66 8.20 7.67
C SER A 4 6.18 7.83 7.73
N ALA A 5 5.48 8.35 8.73
CA ALA A 5 4.08 8.01 8.97
C ALA A 5 3.32 9.21 9.52
N ASP A 6 2.16 9.47 8.95
CA ASP A 6 1.10 10.32 9.49
C ASP A 6 -0.12 9.41 9.67
N LEU A 7 -0.30 8.91 10.89
CA LEU A 7 -1.28 7.88 11.22
C LEU A 7 -2.17 8.34 12.38
N PRO A 8 -3.43 7.86 12.46
CA PRO A 8 -4.31 8.19 13.57
C PRO A 8 -3.72 7.80 14.93
N ASP A 9 -4.14 8.52 15.97
CA ASP A 9 -3.78 8.22 17.35
C ASP A 9 -4.07 6.75 17.71
N GLY A 10 -3.13 6.13 18.43
CA GLY A 10 -3.22 4.73 18.84
C GLY A 10 -2.74 3.73 17.80
N VAL A 11 -2.35 4.15 16.59
CA VAL A 11 -1.69 3.27 15.61
C VAL A 11 -0.18 3.30 15.83
N HIS A 12 0.41 2.14 16.11
CA HIS A 12 1.86 1.98 16.17
C HIS A 12 2.44 1.90 14.77
N SER A 13 3.12 2.96 14.33
CA SER A 13 3.63 3.10 12.95
C SER A 13 4.56 1.97 12.54
N GLU A 14 5.47 1.54 13.43
CA GLU A 14 6.41 0.45 13.15
C GLU A 14 5.68 -0.90 12.95
N THR A 15 4.79 -1.27 13.87
CA THR A 15 3.98 -2.48 13.75
C THR A 15 3.11 -2.44 12.50
N TYR A 16 2.51 -1.29 12.19
CA TYR A 16 1.70 -1.08 10.99
C TYR A 16 2.53 -1.25 9.71
N GLY A 17 3.72 -0.67 9.65
CA GLY A 17 4.65 -0.82 8.53
C GLY A 17 5.06 -2.28 8.30
N ILE A 18 5.36 -3.01 9.39
CA ILE A 18 5.69 -4.45 9.33
C ILE A 18 4.51 -5.26 8.78
N MET A 19 3.28 -4.98 9.23
CA MET A 19 2.08 -5.66 8.71
C MET A 19 1.87 -5.37 7.21
N CYS A 20 2.06 -4.12 6.78
CA CYS A 20 1.95 -3.77 5.37
C CYS A 20 2.99 -4.50 4.50
N ALA A 21 4.25 -4.53 4.94
CA ALA A 21 5.31 -5.27 4.24
C ALA A 21 5.02 -6.77 4.18
N THR A 22 4.48 -7.33 5.27
CA THR A 22 4.10 -8.75 5.34
C THR A 22 2.96 -9.07 4.38
N LEU A 23 1.92 -8.23 4.32
CA LEU A 23 0.82 -8.37 3.36
C LEU A 23 1.33 -8.34 1.92
N LEU A 24 2.20 -7.38 1.58
CA LEU A 24 2.78 -7.27 0.24
C LEU A 24 3.60 -8.50 -0.13
N GLY A 25 4.47 -8.97 0.78
CA GLY A 25 5.23 -10.20 0.59
C GLY A 25 4.34 -11.42 0.37
N ALA A 26 3.28 -11.58 1.17
CA ALA A 26 2.32 -12.67 1.01
C ALA A 26 1.59 -12.61 -0.35
N ALA A 27 1.24 -11.42 -0.83
CA ALA A 27 0.63 -11.24 -2.15
C ALA A 27 1.60 -11.60 -3.28
N HIS A 28 2.89 -11.26 -3.18
CA HIS A 28 3.89 -11.69 -4.18
C HIS A 28 4.03 -13.21 -4.22
N THR A 29 4.06 -13.87 -3.06
CA THR A 29 4.07 -15.33 -3.00
C THR A 29 2.81 -15.92 -3.63
N LEU A 30 1.63 -15.40 -3.32
CA LEU A 30 0.38 -15.82 -3.97
C LEU A 30 0.42 -15.63 -5.48
N ASN A 31 0.95 -14.50 -5.95
CA ASN A 31 1.08 -14.21 -7.37
C ASN A 31 2.07 -15.15 -8.07
N SER A 32 3.07 -15.68 -7.37
CA SER A 32 4.00 -16.66 -7.96
C SER A 32 3.34 -17.96 -8.44
N GLU A 33 2.13 -18.24 -7.96
CA GLU A 33 1.28 -19.36 -8.44
C GLU A 33 0.61 -19.07 -9.79
N PHE A 34 0.59 -17.81 -10.25
CA PHE A 34 -0.01 -17.34 -11.50
C PHE A 34 1.00 -16.48 -12.26
N PRO A 35 1.67 -16.97 -13.33
CA PRO A 35 2.87 -16.36 -13.90
C PRO A 35 2.67 -15.04 -14.67
N GLU A 36 1.54 -14.35 -14.47
CA GLU A 36 1.21 -13.13 -15.20
C GLU A 36 1.38 -11.87 -14.33
N GLY A 37 2.45 -11.13 -14.61
CA GLY A 37 2.64 -9.77 -14.09
C GLY A 37 3.13 -9.67 -12.64
N GLU A 38 3.21 -8.43 -12.16
CA GLU A 38 3.65 -8.08 -10.81
C GLU A 38 2.45 -7.66 -9.95
N VAL A 39 2.57 -7.83 -8.63
CA VAL A 39 1.55 -7.33 -7.69
C VAL A 39 1.54 -5.80 -7.72
N GLU A 40 0.49 -5.21 -8.28
CA GLU A 40 0.37 -3.76 -8.36
C GLU A 40 0.05 -3.12 -6.99
N ARG A 41 -0.84 -3.75 -6.21
CA ARG A 41 -1.34 -3.25 -4.93
C ARG A 41 -2.23 -4.26 -4.21
N ILE A 42 -2.42 -4.04 -2.92
CA ILE A 42 -3.40 -4.70 -2.05
C ILE A 42 -4.41 -3.64 -1.59
N ILE A 43 -5.71 -3.99 -1.59
CA ILE A 43 -6.78 -3.17 -1.03
C ILE A 43 -7.47 -3.97 0.08
N VAL A 44 -7.45 -3.43 1.29
CA VAL A 44 -8.21 -3.95 2.44
C VAL A 44 -9.43 -3.08 2.64
N GLU A 45 -10.61 -3.65 2.44
CA GLU A 45 -11.90 -2.98 2.68
C GLU A 45 -12.31 -3.15 4.14
N ALA A 46 -12.53 -2.05 4.88
CA ALA A 46 -12.86 -2.11 6.29
C ALA A 46 -13.88 -1.03 6.67
N GLY A 47 -15.13 -1.43 6.92
CA GLY A 47 -16.18 -0.54 7.44
C GLY A 47 -16.32 0.77 6.66
N ARG A 48 -15.77 1.85 7.22
CA ARG A 48 -15.81 3.23 6.69
C ARG A 48 -14.55 3.67 5.93
N TYR A 49 -13.51 2.84 5.88
CA TYR A 49 -12.24 3.16 5.23
C TYR A 49 -11.75 2.00 4.36
N ARG A 50 -10.71 2.29 3.60
CA ARG A 50 -9.91 1.33 2.84
C ARG A 50 -8.45 1.57 3.16
N VAL A 51 -7.68 0.49 3.23
CA VAL A 51 -6.23 0.57 3.27
C VAL A 51 -5.72 0.10 1.91
N MET A 52 -4.97 0.95 1.24
CA MET A 52 -4.20 0.58 0.06
C MET A 52 -2.74 0.36 0.47
N VAL A 53 -2.14 -0.72 0.00
CA VAL A 53 -0.72 -1.03 0.22
C VAL A 53 -0.09 -1.34 -1.13
N MET A 54 1.04 -0.72 -1.47
CA MET A 54 1.73 -0.96 -2.73
C MET A 54 3.24 -0.72 -2.62
N GLY A 55 3.99 -1.39 -3.49
CA GLY A 55 5.40 -1.04 -3.73
C GLY A 55 5.49 0.28 -4.51
N LEU A 56 6.34 1.18 -4.04
CA LEU A 56 6.70 2.41 -4.76
C LEU A 56 7.88 2.13 -5.70
N ASP A 57 8.88 1.41 -5.20
CA ASP A 57 10.06 0.93 -5.91
C ASP A 57 10.50 -0.42 -5.29
N GLY A 58 11.76 -0.84 -5.49
CA GLY A 58 12.27 -2.12 -4.99
C GLY A 58 12.40 -2.23 -3.46
N ASP A 59 12.54 -1.10 -2.75
CA ASP A 59 12.82 -1.08 -1.31
C ASP A 59 11.82 -0.24 -0.50
N THR A 60 10.91 0.46 -1.18
CA THR A 60 9.96 1.39 -0.58
C THR A 60 8.52 0.92 -0.75
N LEU A 61 7.79 0.90 0.36
CA LEU A 61 6.36 0.63 0.41
C LEU A 61 5.58 1.90 0.75
N LEU A 62 4.44 2.09 0.10
CA LEU A 62 3.47 3.12 0.41
C LEU A 62 2.19 2.46 0.95
N SER A 63 1.66 3.00 2.05
CA SER A 63 0.30 2.68 2.49
C SER A 63 -0.52 3.94 2.71
N LEU A 64 -1.79 3.88 2.29
CA LEU A 64 -2.75 4.97 2.39
C LEU A 64 -4.05 4.47 3.01
N ILE A 65 -4.53 5.18 4.02
CA ILE A 65 -5.84 4.96 4.64
C ILE A 65 -6.77 6.04 4.10
N VAL A 66 -7.82 5.63 3.39
CA VAL A 66 -8.76 6.57 2.75
C VAL A 66 -10.20 6.26 3.10
N PRO A 67 -11.10 7.24 3.10
CA PRO A 67 -12.54 7.00 3.21
C PRO A 67 -13.03 6.03 2.13
N ARG A 68 -13.96 5.14 2.50
CA ARG A 68 -14.45 4.09 1.58
C ARG A 68 -15.11 4.63 0.31
N ASN A 69 -15.65 5.84 0.36
CA ASN A 69 -16.30 6.52 -0.77
C ASN A 69 -15.32 7.32 -1.64
N MET A 70 -14.02 7.35 -1.33
CA MET A 70 -13.03 7.99 -2.18
C MET A 70 -12.79 7.18 -3.45
N ASP A 71 -12.74 7.87 -4.60
CA ASP A 71 -12.29 7.28 -5.86
C ASP A 71 -10.78 7.03 -5.82
N LEU A 72 -10.39 5.76 -5.87
CA LEU A 72 -8.99 5.35 -5.88
C LEU A 72 -8.31 5.63 -7.22
N SER A 73 -9.06 5.77 -8.31
CA SER A 73 -8.50 5.96 -9.66
C SER A 73 -7.71 7.27 -9.75
N SER A 74 -8.31 8.36 -9.26
CA SER A 74 -7.67 9.67 -9.18
C SER A 74 -6.43 9.67 -8.29
N LEU A 75 -6.48 8.93 -7.18
CA LEU A 75 -5.37 8.78 -6.24
C LEU A 75 -4.18 8.03 -6.88
N LEU A 76 -4.45 6.96 -7.62
CA LEU A 76 -3.41 6.21 -8.33
C LEU A 76 -2.70 7.07 -9.36
N VAL A 77 -3.44 7.87 -10.14
CA VAL A 77 -2.86 8.78 -11.13
C VAL A 77 -1.91 9.76 -10.44
N TYR A 78 -2.27 10.26 -9.26
CA TYR A 78 -1.41 11.14 -8.47
C TYR A 78 -0.14 10.42 -7.99
N ILE A 79 -0.27 9.22 -7.42
CA ILE A 79 0.87 8.42 -6.95
C ILE A 79 1.82 8.08 -8.11
N GLN A 80 1.28 7.70 -9.28
CA GLN A 80 2.08 7.41 -10.47
C GLN A 80 2.89 8.62 -10.95
N LYS A 81 2.36 9.85 -10.79
CA LYS A 81 3.12 11.07 -11.11
C LYS A 81 4.30 11.26 -10.17
N ILE A 82 4.12 11.01 -8.87
CA ILE A 82 5.19 11.07 -7.88
C ILE A 82 6.26 10.01 -8.18
N ARG A 83 5.84 8.79 -8.52
CA ARG A 83 6.74 7.67 -8.84
C ARG A 83 7.64 7.89 -10.06
N LYS A 84 7.25 8.76 -11.00
CA LYS A 84 8.06 9.12 -12.17
C LYS A 84 9.05 10.27 -11.91
N GLN A 85 9.00 10.88 -10.74
CA GLN A 85 9.81 12.06 -10.38
C GLN A 85 10.95 11.76 -9.40
N GLY A 86 10.97 10.56 -8.82
CA GLY A 86 12.09 10.01 -8.04
C GLY A 86 12.86 8.99 -8.85
#